data_AF-M5FT24-F1
#
_entry.id   AF-M5FT24-F1
#
_cell.length_a   1.000
_cell.length_b   1.000
_cell.length_c   1.000
_cell.angle_alpha   90.00
_cell.angle_beta   90.00
_cell.angle_gamma   90.00
#
_symmetry.space_group_name_H-M   'P 1'
#
loop_
_entity.id
_entity.type
_entity.pdbx_description
1 polymer ?
#
loop_
_entity_poly.entity_id
_entity_poly.type
_entity_poly.pdbx_seq_one_letter_code
_entity_poly.pdbx_strand_id
1 'polypeptide(L)'
;MHFAILLLASLSLVLLVTKATPIKRAYFGMDTFAGTSCQTYEEYIQVGNVGANANNFPGPRASFKLIKTDGDCEVILWTGSDYTGSKLVVPVSDLQSDGECFGASNGESFLSFDIHCFS
;
A
#
# COMPACT_ATOMS: atom_id res chain seq x y z
N MET A 1 -46.10 -40.11 -48.88
CA MET A 1 -44.96 -40.33 -47.97
C MET A 1 -44.28 -38.99 -47.79
N HIS A 2 -44.36 -38.42 -46.58
CA HIS A 2 -43.87 -37.08 -46.25
C HIS A 2 -42.35 -37.11 -46.00
N PHE A 3 -41.58 -36.31 -46.73
CA PHE A 3 -40.15 -36.12 -46.46
C PHE A 3 -39.97 -34.98 -45.45
N ALA A 4 -39.40 -35.31 -44.29
CA ALA A 4 -39.11 -34.38 -43.22
C ALA A 4 -37.84 -33.56 -43.51
N ILE A 5 -37.96 -32.25 -43.36
CA ILE A 5 -36.89 -31.26 -43.43
C ILE A 5 -36.08 -31.34 -42.12
N LEU A 6 -34.78 -31.61 -42.19
CA LEU A 6 -33.86 -31.53 -41.05
C LEU A 6 -32.97 -30.30 -41.21
N LEU A 7 -33.36 -29.19 -40.57
CA LEU A 7 -32.49 -28.04 -40.33
C LEU A 7 -31.61 -28.37 -39.11
N LEU A 8 -30.33 -28.66 -39.34
CA LEU A 8 -29.32 -28.73 -38.28
C LEU A 8 -28.73 -27.33 -38.08
N ALA A 9 -29.34 -26.55 -37.18
CA ALA A 9 -28.74 -25.30 -36.71
C ALA A 9 -27.66 -25.63 -35.69
N SER A 10 -26.39 -25.61 -36.12
CA SER A 10 -25.23 -25.74 -35.23
C SER A 10 -25.12 -24.49 -34.36
N LEU A 11 -25.52 -24.61 -33.09
CA LEU A 11 -25.37 -23.55 -32.09
C LEU A 11 -23.90 -23.51 -31.63
N SER A 12 -23.08 -22.68 -32.28
CA SER A 12 -21.69 -22.45 -31.89
C SER A 12 -21.66 -21.72 -30.55
N LEU A 13 -21.44 -22.45 -29.47
CA LEU A 13 -21.22 -21.90 -28.13
C LEU A 13 -19.84 -21.24 -28.09
N VAL A 14 -19.77 -19.94 -28.38
CA VAL A 14 -18.55 -19.13 -28.19
C VAL A 14 -18.36 -18.93 -26.70
N LEU A 15 -17.53 -19.78 -26.08
CA LEU A 15 -17.03 -19.58 -24.73
C LEU A 15 -16.09 -18.37 -24.73
N LEU A 16 -16.61 -17.19 -24.38
CA LEU A 16 -15.79 -16.04 -24.03
C LEU A 16 -15.07 -16.33 -22.71
N VAL A 17 -13.88 -16.92 -22.79
CA VAL A 17 -12.96 -17.01 -21.65
C VAL A 17 -12.31 -15.64 -21.51
N THR A 18 -12.89 -14.78 -20.68
CA THR A 18 -12.21 -13.56 -20.25
C THR A 18 -11.06 -13.97 -19.35
N LYS A 19 -9.81 -13.69 -19.77
CA LYS A 19 -8.65 -13.85 -18.89
C LYS A 19 -8.79 -12.81 -17.77
N ALA A 20 -9.04 -13.25 -16.55
CA ALA A 20 -8.86 -12.40 -15.38
C ALA A 20 -7.37 -12.03 -15.30
N THR A 21 -7.05 -10.75 -15.44
CA THR A 21 -5.70 -10.27 -15.16
C THR A 21 -5.45 -10.36 -13.66
N PRO A 22 -4.31 -10.91 -13.21
CA PRO A 22 -3.98 -10.91 -11.79
C PRO A 22 -3.88 -9.45 -11.32
N ILE A 23 -4.66 -9.08 -10.30
CA ILE A 23 -4.55 -7.78 -9.64
C ILE A 23 -3.35 -7.88 -8.68
N LYS A 24 -2.28 -7.14 -8.97
CA LYS A 24 -1.16 -7.01 -8.04
C LYS A 24 -1.67 -6.35 -6.75
N ARG A 25 -1.34 -6.95 -5.61
CA ARG A 25 -1.52 -6.35 -4.29
C ARG A 25 -0.18 -5.80 -3.83
N ALA A 26 -0.20 -4.64 -3.19
CA ALA A 26 0.96 -4.15 -2.48
C ALA A 26 1.12 -4.91 -1.18
N TYR A 27 2.33 -4.96 -0.65
CA TYR A 27 2.59 -5.50 0.67
C TYR A 27 3.53 -4.58 1.43
N PHE A 28 2.99 -3.78 2.34
CA PHE A 28 3.77 -2.90 3.19
C PHE A 28 3.24 -2.90 4.62
N GLY A 29 4.14 -2.94 5.59
CA GLY A 29 3.82 -2.91 7.02
C GLY A 29 4.86 -2.12 7.79
N MET A 30 4.43 -1.19 8.64
CA MET A 30 5.32 -0.43 9.52
C MET A 30 4.77 -0.35 10.94
N ASP A 31 5.66 -0.45 11.92
CA ASP A 31 5.38 -0.02 13.29
C ASP A 31 5.64 1.48 13.41
N THR A 32 4.82 2.18 14.19
CA THR A 32 4.98 3.59 14.49
C THR A 32 5.26 3.82 15.96
N PHE A 33 5.99 4.89 16.25
CA PHE A 33 6.54 5.15 17.57
C PHE A 33 6.40 6.64 17.94
N ALA A 34 5.99 6.93 19.17
CA ALA A 34 5.93 8.30 19.67
C ALA A 34 7.32 8.88 19.97
N GLY A 35 8.29 8.03 20.32
CA GLY A 35 9.69 8.39 20.52
C GLY A 35 10.52 8.29 19.25
N THR A 36 11.74 8.84 19.30
CA THR A 36 12.75 8.65 18.25
C THR A 36 13.40 7.26 18.36
N SER A 37 14.11 6.82 17.32
CA SER A 37 14.86 5.54 17.32
C SER A 37 14.01 4.33 17.71
N CYS A 38 12.76 4.31 17.26
CA CYS A 38 11.78 3.25 17.45
C CYS A 38 11.53 2.91 18.93
N GLN A 39 11.44 3.95 19.76
CA GLN A 39 11.09 3.88 21.17
C GLN A 39 9.62 4.28 21.38
N THR A 40 8.95 3.68 22.36
CA THR A 40 7.54 3.97 22.68
C THR A 40 6.61 3.60 21.52
N TYR A 41 6.36 2.30 21.35
CA TYR A 41 5.46 1.75 20.33
C TYR A 41 4.04 2.29 20.48
N GLU A 42 3.40 2.54 19.35
CA GLU A 42 2.03 3.06 19.29
C GLU A 42 1.08 2.14 18.51
N GLU A 43 1.35 1.90 17.23
CA GLU A 43 0.50 1.10 16.35
C GLU A 43 1.27 0.48 15.18
N TYR A 44 0.71 -0.61 14.64
CA TYR A 44 1.14 -1.23 13.40
C TYR A 44 0.20 -0.84 12.27
N ILE A 45 0.75 -0.36 11.16
CA ILE A 45 0.02 0.05 9.96
C ILE A 45 0.37 -0.90 8.84
N GLN A 46 -0.68 -1.46 8.21
CA GLN A 46 -0.54 -2.36 7.07
C GLN A 46 -1.26 -1.79 5.84
N VAL A 47 -0.57 -1.84 4.71
CA VAL A 47 -1.07 -1.46 3.39
C VAL A 47 -1.05 -2.68 2.47
N GLY A 48 -2.20 -2.93 1.84
CA GLY A 48 -2.40 -4.03 0.89
C GLY A 48 -2.80 -3.59 -0.53
N ASN A 49 -3.05 -2.29 -0.72
CA ASN A 49 -3.55 -1.74 -1.97
C ASN A 49 -2.44 -1.00 -2.71
N VAL A 50 -2.39 -1.18 -4.03
CA VAL A 50 -1.61 -0.32 -4.94
C VAL A 50 -2.26 1.06 -4.99
N GLY A 51 -1.45 2.12 -5.11
CA GLY A 51 -1.86 3.52 -5.08
C GLY A 51 -1.58 4.20 -3.74
N ALA A 52 -2.24 5.33 -3.51
CA ALA A 52 -2.10 6.13 -2.29
C ALA A 52 -2.91 5.51 -1.12
N ASN A 53 -2.26 5.37 0.03
CA ASN A 53 -2.85 4.86 1.26
C ASN A 53 -2.55 5.84 2.38
N ALA A 54 -3.51 6.69 2.69
CA ALA A 54 -3.28 7.87 3.49
C ALA A 54 -4.25 7.95 4.68
N ASN A 55 -3.75 8.38 5.84
CA ASN A 55 -4.57 8.64 7.03
C ASN A 55 -3.87 9.57 8.02
N ASN A 56 -4.63 10.06 9.01
CA ASN A 56 -4.09 10.75 10.18
C ASN A 56 -3.67 9.75 11.25
N PHE A 57 -2.60 10.08 11.99
CA PHE A 57 -2.27 9.38 13.21
C PHE A 57 -3.18 9.86 14.37
N PRO A 58 -3.52 8.98 15.34
CA PRO A 58 -4.24 9.38 16.56
C PRO A 58 -3.45 10.37 17.44
N GLY A 59 -2.12 10.41 17.26
CA GLY A 59 -1.20 11.32 17.93
C GLY A 59 0.16 11.36 17.23
N PRO A 60 1.09 12.21 17.69
CA PRO A 60 2.39 12.38 17.03
C PRO A 60 3.20 11.09 16.96
N ARG A 61 3.87 10.88 15.82
CA ARG A 61 4.85 9.80 15.60
C ARG A 61 6.20 10.38 15.23
N ALA A 62 7.25 10.03 15.97
CA ALA A 62 8.60 10.56 15.74
C ALA A 62 9.52 9.57 15.01
N SER A 63 9.19 8.28 15.04
CA SER A 63 9.93 7.28 14.27
C SER A 63 9.06 6.09 13.87
N PHE A 64 9.59 5.30 12.94
CA PHE A 64 8.89 4.25 12.24
C PHE A 64 9.84 3.10 11.99
N LYS A 65 9.34 1.87 12.03
CA LYS A 65 10.13 0.69 11.71
C LYS A 65 9.49 -0.04 10.57
N LEU A 66 10.23 -0.27 9.49
CA LEU A 66 9.76 -1.13 8.42
C LEU A 66 9.67 -2.56 8.96
N ILE A 67 8.49 -3.17 8.91
CA ILE A 67 8.26 -4.53 9.38
C ILE A 67 8.23 -5.51 8.23
N LYS A 68 7.66 -5.08 7.09
CA LYS A 68 7.62 -5.89 5.90
C LYS A 68 7.34 -5.06 4.65
N THR A 69 7.97 -5.38 3.53
CA THR A 69 7.73 -4.73 2.25
C THR A 69 7.85 -5.72 1.07
N ASP A 70 7.20 -5.42 -0.05
CA ASP A 70 7.49 -5.99 -1.37
C ASP A 70 8.50 -5.15 -2.18
N GLY A 71 8.99 -4.04 -1.60
CA GLY A 71 10.00 -3.18 -2.20
C GLY A 71 9.44 -2.17 -3.21
N ASP A 72 8.13 -1.92 -3.20
CA ASP A 72 7.45 -1.08 -4.20
C ASP A 72 6.69 0.11 -3.58
N CYS A 73 6.91 0.45 -2.31
CA CYS A 73 6.19 1.54 -1.64
C CYS A 73 7.13 2.66 -1.17
N GLU A 74 6.74 3.90 -1.41
CA GLU A 74 7.31 5.07 -0.74
C GLU A 74 6.42 5.49 0.44
N VAL A 75 7.03 6.13 1.44
CA VAL A 75 6.31 6.69 2.59
C VAL A 75 6.52 8.20 2.61
N ILE A 76 5.41 8.94 2.72
CA ILE A 76 5.42 10.37 2.95
C ILE A 76 4.80 10.63 4.32
N LEU A 77 5.52 11.34 5.16
CA LEU A 77 5.10 11.70 6.51
C LEU A 77 4.92 13.21 6.59
N TRP A 78 3.82 13.67 7.16
CA TRP A 78 3.46 15.08 7.25
C TRP A 78 3.40 15.53 8.70
N THR A 79 3.95 16.71 8.99
CA THR A 79 3.99 17.25 10.37
C THR A 79 2.63 17.69 10.86
N GLY A 80 1.73 18.07 9.96
CA GLY A 80 0.36 18.44 10.25
C GLY A 80 -0.63 17.32 9.93
N SER A 81 -1.79 17.35 10.59
CA SER A 81 -2.93 16.53 10.20
C SER A 81 -3.42 16.90 8.80
N ASP A 82 -4.14 15.98 8.17
CA ASP A 82 -4.74 16.13 6.84
C ASP A 82 -3.71 16.53 5.76
N TYR A 83 -2.49 15.99 5.88
CA TYR A 83 -1.41 16.10 4.90
C TYR A 83 -0.90 17.54 4.72
N THR A 84 -0.81 18.26 5.84
CA THR A 84 -0.36 19.66 5.88
C THR A 84 1.03 19.81 6.52
N GLY A 85 1.67 20.96 6.32
CA GLY A 85 2.97 21.27 6.92
C GLY A 85 4.17 20.80 6.11
N SER A 86 5.31 20.61 6.77
CA SER A 86 6.51 20.02 6.16
C SER A 86 6.32 18.51 5.98
N LYS A 87 7.10 17.94 5.08
CA LYS A 87 7.06 16.50 4.80
C LYS A 87 8.45 15.87 4.83
N LEU A 88 8.49 14.64 5.31
CA LEU A 88 9.60 13.71 5.11
C LEU A 88 9.16 12.68 4.07
N VAL A 89 9.94 12.53 3.00
CA VAL A 89 9.73 11.48 1.99
C VAL A 89 10.80 10.42 2.21
N VAL A 90 10.36 9.19 2.42
CA VAL A 90 11.22 8.01 2.54
C VAL A 90 11.03 7.21 1.25
N PRO A 91 12.00 7.27 0.33
CA PRO A 91 11.86 6.65 -0.98
C PRO A 91 11.92 5.13 -0.86
N VAL A 92 11.40 4.45 -1.89
CA VAL A 92 11.47 2.98 -2.04
C VAL A 92 12.88 2.44 -1.80
N SER A 93 13.92 3.14 -2.28
CA SER A 93 15.33 2.73 -2.13
C SER A 93 15.79 2.58 -0.68
N ASP A 94 15.14 3.28 0.24
CA ASP A 94 15.49 3.33 1.65
C ASP A 94 14.58 2.39 2.48
N LEU A 95 13.63 1.72 1.80
CA LEU A 95 12.65 0.80 2.36
C LEU A 95 12.82 -0.57 1.71
N GLN A 96 14.05 -1.09 1.74
CA GLN A 96 14.39 -2.37 1.10
C GLN A 96 14.58 -3.51 2.09
N SER A 97 14.76 -3.20 3.38
CA SER A 97 15.06 -4.21 4.39
C SER A 97 14.21 -4.09 5.64
N ASP A 98 13.62 -5.21 6.04
CA ASP A 98 12.82 -5.30 7.24
C ASP A 98 13.68 -5.04 8.47
N GLY A 99 13.13 -4.30 9.42
CA GLY A 99 13.75 -4.02 10.70
C GLY A 99 14.41 -2.65 10.81
N GLU A 100 14.58 -1.92 9.70
CA GLU A 100 15.19 -0.60 9.71
C GLU A 100 14.26 0.44 10.34
N CYS A 101 14.85 1.24 11.24
CA CYS A 101 14.17 2.34 11.91
C CYS A 101 14.48 3.65 11.19
N PHE A 102 13.45 4.44 10.88
CA PHE A 102 13.57 5.72 10.21
C PHE A 102 12.71 6.79 10.88
N GLY A 103 12.99 8.05 10.54
CA GLY A 103 12.34 9.22 11.11
C GLY A 103 13.11 10.48 10.76
N ALA A 104 12.67 11.63 11.26
CA ALA A 104 13.36 12.88 11.00
C ALA A 104 14.67 12.97 11.81
N SER A 105 15.76 13.41 11.19
CA SER A 105 17.07 13.54 11.85
C SER A 105 17.10 14.61 12.94
N ASN A 106 16.18 15.57 12.90
CA ASN A 106 15.98 16.63 13.88
C ASN A 106 15.01 16.24 15.03
N GLY A 107 14.47 15.02 15.02
CA GLY A 107 13.49 14.56 16.02
C GLY A 107 12.08 15.12 15.85
N GLU A 108 11.76 15.67 14.68
CA GLU A 108 10.41 16.12 14.34
C GLU A 108 9.40 14.96 14.34
N SER A 109 8.16 15.29 14.73
CA SER A 109 7.05 14.33 14.77
C SER A 109 6.02 14.61 13.68
N PHE A 110 5.34 13.56 13.27
CA PHE A 110 4.38 13.55 12.17
C PHE A 110 2.97 13.24 12.68
N LEU A 111 1.96 13.84 12.03
CA LEU A 111 0.55 13.73 12.39
C LEU A 111 -0.30 13.07 11.30
N SER A 112 0.23 12.91 10.09
CA SER A 112 -0.41 12.10 9.04
C SER A 112 0.61 11.47 8.10
N PHE A 113 0.17 10.50 7.31
CA PHE A 113 1.00 9.78 6.36
C PHE A 113 0.29 9.53 5.03
N ASP A 114 1.07 9.33 3.98
CA ASP A 114 0.65 8.74 2.70
C ASP A 114 1.68 7.66 2.31
N ILE A 115 1.23 6.41 2.19
CA ILE A 115 2.04 5.29 1.70
C ILE A 115 1.61 5.01 0.26
N HIS A 116 2.48 5.38 -0.68
CA HIS A 116 2.20 5.21 -2.09
C HIS A 116 2.89 3.96 -2.62
N CYS A 117 2.11 2.95 -3.01
CA CYS A 117 2.63 1.67 -3.51
C CYS A 117 2.44 1.54 -5.02
N PHE A 118 3.50 1.16 -5.73
CA PHE A 118 3.56 1.09 -7.19
C PHE A 118 3.29 -0.32 -7.75
N SER A 119 2.78 -0.40 -8.98
CA SER A 119 2.48 -1.69 -9.66
C SER A 119 3.61 -2.20 -10.53
#